data_AF-A0A537S8W8-F1
#
_entry.id   AF-A0A537S8W8-F1
#
_cell.length_a   1.000
_cell.length_b   1.000
_cell.length_c   1.000
_cell.angle_alpha   90.00
_cell.angle_beta   90.00
_cell.angle_gamma   90.00
#
_symmetry.space_group_name_H-M   'P 1'
#
loop_
_entity.id
_entity.type
_entity.pdbx_description
1 polymer ?
#
loop_
_entity_poly.entity_id
_entity_poly.type
_entity_poly.pdbx_seq_one_letter_code
_entity_poly.pdbx_strand_id
1 'polypeptide(L)'
;MGEFQPVLHAQGAKISTCMDTIVAESATVIDAPHTAISSWSTAAPNENVFVSIVGLNYANKATPNGAAILFAAPLGSGKCEGGTVQIYPFGQSCSALQASLIKEGHTIATLRALPVVETKNGYRDVLIPTAGGGCVLVSVGMRQ
;
A
#
# COMPACT_ATOMS: atom_id res chain seq x y z
N MET A 1 1.42 -14.98 14.28
CA MET A 1 1.24 -13.58 13.82
C MET A 1 -0.12 -13.14 14.31
N GLY A 2 -0.20 -12.00 14.98
CA GLY A 2 -1.51 -11.44 15.36
C GLY A 2 -2.31 -11.10 14.11
N GLU A 3 -3.63 -11.15 14.22
CA GLU A 3 -4.55 -10.76 13.15
C GLU A 3 -4.32 -9.28 12.81
N PHE A 4 -4.23 -8.95 11.51
CA PHE A 4 -3.95 -7.58 11.06
C PHE A 4 -5.06 -6.64 11.52
N GLN A 5 -4.72 -5.44 12.03
CA GLN A 5 -5.75 -4.51 12.51
C GLN A 5 -6.81 -4.14 11.46
N PRO A 6 -6.50 -3.95 10.16
CA PRO A 6 -7.54 -3.75 9.16
C PRO A 6 -8.55 -4.91 9.08
N VAL A 7 -8.10 -6.16 9.26
CA VAL A 7 -8.96 -7.35 9.29
C VAL A 7 -9.86 -7.32 10.54
N LEU A 8 -9.29 -7.01 11.71
CA LEU A 8 -10.05 -6.88 12.96
C LEU A 8 -11.11 -5.77 12.86
N HIS A 9 -10.77 -4.62 12.25
CA HIS A 9 -11.71 -3.53 12.04
C HIS A 9 -12.85 -3.94 11.08
N ALA A 10 -12.53 -4.63 9.98
CA ALA A 10 -13.53 -5.12 9.03
C ALA A 10 -14.48 -6.15 9.66
N GLN A 11 -13.96 -7.07 10.48
CA GLN A 11 -14.76 -8.01 11.25
C GLN A 11 -15.70 -7.30 12.23
N GLY A 12 -15.18 -6.32 12.99
CA GLY A 12 -15.97 -5.50 13.91
C GLY A 12 -17.07 -4.69 13.18
N ALA A 13 -16.80 -4.28 11.95
CA ALA A 13 -17.75 -3.60 11.06
C ALA A 13 -18.76 -4.55 10.38
N LYS A 14 -18.66 -5.87 10.59
CA LYS A 14 -19.48 -6.90 9.93
C LYS A 14 -19.38 -6.85 8.39
N ILE A 15 -18.21 -6.49 7.88
CA ILE A 15 -17.89 -6.60 6.46
C ILE A 15 -17.59 -8.06 6.16
N SER A 16 -18.26 -8.62 5.16
CA SER A 16 -18.07 -9.98 4.68
C SER A 16 -17.79 -10.02 3.18
N THR A 17 -18.42 -9.15 2.38
CA THR A 17 -18.30 -9.17 0.91
C THR A 17 -16.86 -9.10 0.42
N CYS A 18 -16.04 -8.22 1.01
CA CYS A 18 -14.65 -8.02 0.60
C CYS A 18 -13.61 -8.56 1.59
N MET A 19 -14.01 -9.45 2.51
CA MET A 19 -13.13 -9.89 3.59
C MET A 19 -11.84 -10.54 3.06
N ASP A 20 -11.95 -11.44 2.08
CA ASP A 20 -10.79 -12.11 1.48
C ASP A 20 -9.80 -11.12 0.85
N THR A 21 -10.31 -10.09 0.17
CA THR A 21 -9.50 -9.01 -0.39
C THR A 21 -8.82 -8.21 0.72
N ILE A 22 -9.53 -7.85 1.79
CA ILE A 22 -8.96 -7.12 2.94
C ILE A 22 -7.82 -7.91 3.57
N VAL A 23 -8.01 -9.23 3.75
CA VAL A 23 -6.96 -10.12 4.28
C VAL A 23 -5.76 -10.17 3.35
N ALA A 24 -5.99 -10.36 2.05
CA ALA A 24 -4.92 -10.43 1.05
C ALA A 24 -4.12 -9.12 0.97
N GLU A 25 -4.78 -7.97 0.87
CA GLU A 25 -4.08 -6.68 0.81
C GLU A 25 -3.37 -6.35 2.12
N SER A 26 -3.94 -6.73 3.28
CA SER A 26 -3.27 -6.57 4.57
C SER A 26 -1.97 -7.38 4.64
N ALA A 27 -2.00 -8.63 4.18
CA ALA A 27 -0.83 -9.51 4.15
C ALA A 27 0.27 -9.00 3.20
N THR A 28 -0.12 -8.32 2.12
CA THR A 28 0.81 -7.69 1.17
C THR A 28 1.59 -6.53 1.79
N VAL A 29 0.93 -5.68 2.58
CA VAL A 29 1.52 -4.39 3.01
C VAL A 29 1.99 -4.34 4.46
N ILE A 30 1.59 -5.31 5.29
CA ILE A 30 1.91 -5.32 6.71
C ILE A 30 2.98 -6.36 7.01
N ASP A 31 4.23 -5.91 7.02
CA ASP A 31 5.42 -6.71 7.30
C ASP A 31 6.17 -6.30 8.57
N ALA A 32 5.67 -5.28 9.28
CA ALA A 32 6.29 -4.69 10.46
C ALA A 32 5.25 -4.42 11.58
N PRO A 33 5.69 -4.16 12.83
CA PRO A 33 4.81 -3.62 13.86
C PRO A 33 4.04 -2.41 13.35
N HIS A 34 2.73 -2.39 13.58
CA HIS A 34 1.85 -1.43 12.93
C HIS A 34 0.74 -0.93 13.83
N THR A 35 0.19 0.23 13.45
CA THR A 35 -1.09 0.75 13.93
C THR A 35 -1.95 1.16 12.74
N ALA A 36 -3.25 0.87 12.74
CA ALA A 36 -4.14 1.18 11.64
C ALA A 36 -5.34 2.03 12.09
N ILE A 37 -5.86 2.84 11.15
CA ILE A 37 -7.18 3.45 11.20
C ILE A 37 -7.93 3.05 9.93
N SER A 38 -9.18 2.62 10.09
CA SER A 38 -10.01 2.16 8.97
C SER A 38 -11.32 2.93 8.89
N SER A 39 -11.83 3.05 7.67
CA SER A 39 -13.04 3.77 7.33
C SER A 39 -13.93 2.91 6.44
N TRP A 40 -15.24 2.98 6.66
CA TRP A 40 -16.26 2.26 5.90
C TRP A 40 -17.60 2.99 5.98
N SER A 41 -18.55 2.63 5.11
CA SER A 41 -19.94 3.07 5.23
C SER A 41 -20.64 2.30 6.35
N THR A 42 -21.09 2.98 7.40
CA THR A 42 -21.85 2.33 8.49
C THR A 42 -23.26 1.91 8.07
N ALA A 43 -23.85 2.62 7.10
CA ALA A 43 -25.18 2.33 6.59
C ALA A 43 -25.20 1.09 5.67
N ALA A 44 -24.14 0.89 4.90
CA ALA A 44 -24.04 -0.18 3.92
C ALA A 44 -22.59 -0.70 3.78
N PRO A 45 -22.04 -1.37 4.82
CA PRO A 45 -20.62 -1.74 4.89
C PRO A 45 -20.20 -2.76 3.84
N ASN A 46 -21.14 -3.58 3.35
CA ASN A 46 -20.89 -4.63 2.36
C ASN A 46 -21.10 -4.19 0.89
N GLU A 47 -21.54 -2.95 0.69
CA GLU A 47 -21.87 -2.39 -0.63
C GLU A 47 -20.95 -1.23 -1.01
N ASN A 48 -20.05 -0.84 -0.11
CA ASN A 48 -19.17 0.31 -0.28
C ASN A 48 -17.72 -0.07 0.00
N VAL A 49 -16.81 0.82 -0.38
CA VAL A 49 -15.38 0.66 -0.16
C VAL A 49 -15.04 0.58 1.33
N PHE A 50 -14.14 -0.35 1.67
CA PHE A 50 -13.37 -0.35 2.89
C PHE A 50 -12.00 0.25 2.61
N VAL A 51 -11.54 1.18 3.44
CA VAL A 51 -10.19 1.76 3.34
C VAL A 51 -9.51 1.67 4.69
N SER A 52 -8.24 1.29 4.71
CA SER A 52 -7.43 1.34 5.91
C SER A 52 -6.08 2.01 5.65
N ILE A 53 -5.72 2.93 6.53
CA ILE A 53 -4.40 3.56 6.59
C ILE A 53 -3.62 2.88 7.72
N VAL A 54 -2.40 2.47 7.44
CA VAL A 54 -1.54 1.70 8.33
C VAL A 54 -0.22 2.44 8.48
N GLY A 55 0.19 2.75 9.71
CA GLY A 55 1.55 3.18 10.03
C GLY A 55 2.42 1.97 10.34
N LEU A 56 3.63 1.92 9.78
CA LEU A 56 4.59 0.81 9.88
C LEU A 56 5.87 1.28 10.56
N ASN A 57 6.31 0.55 11.60
CA ASN A 57 7.53 0.87 12.35
C ASN A 57 8.65 -0.11 12.00
N TYR A 58 9.65 0.36 11.24
CA TYR A 58 10.82 -0.44 10.87
C TYR A 58 11.96 -0.19 11.85
N ALA A 59 12.53 -1.26 12.42
CA ALA A 59 13.62 -1.14 13.38
C ALA A 59 14.95 -0.60 12.77
N ASN A 60 15.11 -0.69 11.46
CA ASN A 60 16.29 -0.21 10.76
C ASN A 60 16.27 1.32 10.59
N LYS A 61 17.18 2.03 11.26
CA LYS A 61 17.29 3.50 11.17
C LYS A 61 17.59 4.06 9.77
N ALA A 62 18.05 3.22 8.84
CA ALA A 62 18.24 3.62 7.44
C ALA A 62 16.92 3.81 6.69
N THR A 63 15.82 3.23 7.20
CA THR A 63 14.46 3.36 6.66
C THR A 63 13.57 3.99 7.74
N PRO A 64 13.14 5.25 7.59
CA PRO A 64 12.16 5.82 8.51
C PRO A 64 10.85 5.02 8.49
N ASN A 65 9.98 5.28 9.47
CA ASN A 65 8.64 4.69 9.51
C ASN A 65 7.93 4.84 8.15
N GLY A 66 7.27 3.76 7.73
CA GLY A 66 6.50 3.72 6.50
C GLY A 66 5.01 3.93 6.76
N ALA A 67 4.26 4.06 5.69
CA ALA A 67 2.81 3.98 5.73
C ALA A 67 2.31 3.09 4.60
N ALA A 68 1.16 2.48 4.80
CA ALA A 68 0.44 1.79 3.74
C ALA A 68 -1.03 2.21 3.76
N ILE A 69 -1.64 2.22 2.60
CA ILE A 69 -3.09 2.34 2.43
C ILE A 69 -3.52 1.08 1.70
N LEU A 70 -4.55 0.42 2.19
CA LEU A 70 -5.23 -0.65 1.47
C LEU A 70 -6.69 -0.28 1.32
N PHE A 71 -7.27 -0.69 0.20
CA PHE A 71 -8.69 -0.55 -0.03
C PHE A 71 -9.24 -1.81 -0.68
N ALA A 72 -10.51 -2.08 -0.40
CA ALA A 72 -11.27 -3.14 -1.04
C ALA A 72 -12.67 -2.62 -1.34
N ALA A 73 -13.13 -2.80 -2.58
CA ALA A 73 -14.43 -2.32 -3.03
C ALA A 73 -15.21 -3.45 -3.69
N PRO A 74 -16.53 -3.57 -3.44
CA PRO A 74 -17.36 -4.56 -4.09
C PRO A 74 -17.60 -4.20 -5.56
N LEU A 75 -17.50 -5.20 -6.45
CA LEU A 75 -17.79 -5.10 -7.87
C LEU A 75 -19.22 -5.55 -8.23
N GLY A 76 -19.99 -5.99 -7.23
CA GLY A 76 -21.25 -6.72 -7.42
C GLY A 76 -21.05 -8.24 -7.48
N SER A 77 -22.13 -9.00 -7.31
CA SER A 77 -22.14 -10.47 -7.34
C SER A 77 -21.15 -11.15 -6.36
N GLY A 78 -20.88 -10.51 -5.21
CA GLY A 78 -19.97 -11.03 -4.19
C GLY A 78 -18.48 -10.98 -4.56
N LYS A 79 -18.11 -10.26 -5.62
CA LYS A 79 -16.71 -10.05 -6.02
C LYS A 79 -16.22 -8.71 -5.46
N CYS A 80 -14.91 -8.63 -5.21
CA CYS A 80 -14.26 -7.39 -4.82
C CYS A 80 -12.95 -7.17 -5.56
N GLU A 81 -12.69 -5.92 -5.91
CA GLU A 81 -11.36 -5.45 -6.28
C GLU A 81 -10.64 -4.90 -5.06
N GLY A 82 -9.32 -4.92 -5.11
CA GLY A 82 -8.46 -4.40 -4.05
C GLY A 82 -7.29 -3.63 -4.61
N GLY A 83 -6.66 -2.85 -3.74
CA GLY A 83 -5.42 -2.22 -4.09
C GLY A 83 -4.71 -1.67 -2.88
N THR A 84 -3.45 -1.36 -3.09
CA THR A 84 -2.53 -0.93 -2.06
C THR A 84 -1.70 0.25 -2.55
N VAL A 85 -1.36 1.11 -1.60
CA VAL A 85 -0.39 2.18 -1.76
C VAL A 85 0.58 2.08 -0.61
N GLN A 86 1.82 1.70 -0.87
CA GLN A 86 2.88 1.63 0.14
C GLN A 86 3.80 2.83 0.00
N ILE A 87 4.14 3.45 1.12
CA ILE A 87 4.90 4.70 1.19
C ILE A 87 6.14 4.45 2.03
N TYR A 88 7.28 4.46 1.37
CA TYR A 88 8.58 4.20 1.97
C TYR A 88 9.50 5.41 1.81
N PRO A 89 9.85 6.10 2.90
CA PRO A 89 10.92 7.08 2.86
C PRO A 89 12.28 6.37 2.83
N PHE A 90 13.23 6.94 2.09
CA PHE A 90 14.61 6.49 1.97
C PHE A 90 15.57 7.67 2.11
N GLY A 91 16.70 7.45 2.77
CA GLY A 91 17.75 8.46 2.89
C GLY A 91 18.55 8.71 1.59
N GLN A 92 18.54 7.76 0.66
CA GLN A 92 19.22 7.88 -0.64
C GLN A 92 18.40 8.69 -1.66
N SER A 93 19.06 9.23 -2.68
CA SER A 93 18.39 9.96 -3.76
C SER A 93 17.48 9.05 -4.59
N CYS A 94 16.46 9.64 -5.23
CA CYS A 94 15.59 8.88 -6.13
C CYS A 94 16.32 8.30 -7.33
N SER A 95 17.40 8.93 -7.81
CA SER A 95 18.20 8.37 -8.90
C SER A 95 18.94 7.09 -8.47
N ALA A 96 19.50 7.07 -7.25
CA ALA A 96 20.15 5.87 -6.70
C ALA A 96 19.15 4.75 -6.45
N LEU A 97 17.99 5.10 -5.88
CA LEU A 97 16.91 4.13 -5.65
C LEU A 97 16.37 3.58 -6.97
N GLN A 98 16.12 4.43 -7.97
CA GLN A 98 15.68 4.00 -9.31
C GLN A 98 16.66 3.02 -9.94
N ALA A 99 17.96 3.32 -9.90
CA ALA A 99 19.00 2.44 -10.43
C ALA A 99 19.03 1.06 -9.75
N SER A 100 18.61 0.97 -8.48
CA SER A 100 18.42 -0.30 -7.79
C SER A 100 17.15 -1.02 -8.23
N LEU A 101 16.02 -0.32 -8.34
CA LEU A 101 14.72 -0.90 -8.68
C LEU A 101 14.69 -1.46 -10.12
N ILE A 102 15.32 -0.78 -11.08
CA ILE A 102 15.36 -1.23 -12.49
C ILE A 102 16.24 -2.47 -12.73
N LYS A 103 16.91 -3.00 -11.70
CA LYS A 103 17.60 -4.30 -11.82
C LYS A 103 16.60 -5.45 -11.96
N GLU A 104 15.43 -5.30 -11.37
CA GLU A 104 14.35 -6.31 -11.38
C GLU A 104 13.04 -5.80 -12.00
N GLY A 105 12.94 -4.48 -12.22
CA GLY A 105 11.86 -3.82 -12.93
C GLY A 105 12.33 -3.06 -14.16
N HIS A 106 11.54 -2.10 -14.61
CA HIS A 106 11.91 -1.20 -15.69
C HIS A 106 11.20 0.15 -15.55
N THR A 107 11.81 1.23 -16.05
CA THR A 107 11.15 2.54 -16.03
C THR A 107 10.08 2.59 -17.12
N ILE A 108 8.84 2.89 -16.75
CA ILE A 108 7.69 2.93 -17.68
C ILE A 108 7.29 4.34 -18.07
N ALA A 109 7.57 5.33 -17.22
CA ALA A 109 7.19 6.72 -17.44
C ALA A 109 8.00 7.67 -16.57
N THR A 110 7.86 8.97 -16.86
CA THR A 110 8.23 10.04 -15.93
C THR A 110 7.04 11.00 -15.82
N LEU A 111 6.41 11.05 -14.65
CA LEU A 111 5.31 11.96 -14.38
C LEU A 111 5.89 13.32 -13.97
N ARG A 112 6.05 14.22 -14.95
CA ARG A 112 6.82 15.48 -14.80
C ARG A 112 8.27 15.18 -14.43
N ALA A 113 8.64 15.32 -13.16
CA ALA A 113 9.98 15.06 -12.64
C ALA A 113 10.01 13.84 -11.71
N LEU A 114 8.96 13.01 -11.73
CA LEU A 114 8.81 11.84 -10.88
C LEU A 114 8.94 10.56 -11.73
N PRO A 115 10.08 9.86 -11.66
CA PRO A 115 10.24 8.58 -12.36
C PRO A 115 9.22 7.55 -11.87
N VAL A 116 8.76 6.70 -12.79
CA VAL A 116 7.88 5.56 -12.48
C VAL A 116 8.54 4.28 -12.93
N VAL A 117 8.77 3.36 -12.00
CA VAL A 117 9.29 2.02 -12.25
C VAL A 117 8.15 1.01 -12.13
N GLU A 118 8.03 0.11 -13.10
CA GLU A 118 7.17 -1.07 -12.96
C GLU A 118 7.99 -2.23 -12.40
N THR A 119 7.53 -2.81 -11.30
CA THR A 119 8.17 -3.99 -10.70
C THR A 119 7.79 -5.25 -11.46
N LYS A 120 8.55 -6.34 -11.28
CA LYS A 120 8.22 -7.65 -11.86
C LYS A 120 6.82 -8.16 -11.47
N ASN A 121 6.30 -7.71 -10.33
CA ASN A 121 4.98 -8.09 -9.83
C ASN A 121 3.87 -7.13 -10.30
N GLY A 122 4.16 -6.20 -11.21
CA GLY A 122 3.19 -5.26 -11.78
C GLY A 122 2.87 -4.04 -10.91
N TYR A 123 3.62 -3.82 -9.82
CA TYR A 123 3.48 -2.61 -9.01
C TYR A 123 4.08 -1.41 -9.74
N ARG A 124 3.51 -0.24 -9.50
CA ARG A 124 4.01 1.03 -10.05
C ARG A 124 4.61 1.87 -8.94
N ASP A 125 5.92 1.97 -8.98
CA ASP A 125 6.76 2.67 -8.03
C ASP A 125 7.01 4.10 -8.50
N VAL A 126 6.36 5.07 -7.88
CA VAL A 126 6.58 6.50 -8.12
C VAL A 126 7.65 7.00 -7.17
N LEU A 127 8.69 7.62 -7.71
CA LEU A 127 9.82 8.14 -6.93
C LEU A 127 9.69 9.65 -6.75
N ILE A 128 9.61 10.09 -5.49
CA ILE A 128 9.38 11.50 -5.12
C ILE A 128 10.60 12.04 -4.37
N PRO A 129 11.37 12.98 -4.97
CA PRO A 129 12.49 13.60 -4.29
C PRO A 129 12.05 14.38 -3.06
N THR A 130 12.85 14.34 -1.99
CA THR A 130 12.62 15.14 -0.78
C THR A 130 13.60 16.32 -0.69
N ALA A 131 13.24 17.37 0.05
CA ALA A 131 14.08 18.56 0.22
C ALA A 131 15.45 18.25 0.89
N GLY A 132 15.58 17.11 1.56
CA GLY A 132 16.84 16.64 2.17
C GLY A 132 17.71 15.76 1.25
N GLY A 133 17.38 15.66 -0.04
CA GLY A 133 18.10 14.82 -1.00
C GLY A 133 17.77 13.32 -0.92
N GLY A 134 16.80 12.95 -0.07
CA GLY A 134 16.27 11.59 0.01
C GLY A 134 15.20 11.32 -1.05
N CYS A 135 14.53 10.18 -0.91
CA CYS A 135 13.45 9.76 -1.81
C CYS A 135 12.29 9.19 -1.02
N VAL A 136 11.07 9.49 -1.43
CA VAL A 136 9.88 8.73 -1.03
C VAL A 136 9.48 7.86 -2.21
N LEU A 137 9.46 6.56 -1.98
CA LEU A 137 8.90 5.57 -2.88
C LEU A 137 7.41 5.41 -2.55
N VAL A 138 6.56 5.65 -3.53
CA VAL A 138 5.13 5.34 -3.47
C VAL A 138 4.87 4.17 -4.40
N SER A 139 4.69 2.97 -3.85
CA SER A 139 4.38 1.77 -4.62
C SER A 139 2.88 1.56 -4.68
N VAL A 140 2.32 1.46 -5.88
CA VAL A 140 0.89 1.23 -6.09
C VAL A 140 0.68 -0.15 -6.69
N GLY A 141 -0.07 -0.98 -5.97
CA GLY A 141 -0.52 -2.30 -6.41
C GLY A 141 -2.02 -2.32 -6.62
N MET A 142 -2.49 -2.99 -7.68
CA MET A 142 -3.90 -3.27 -7.87
C MET A 142 -4.12 -4.77 -7.99
N ARG A 143 -5.17 -5.25 -7.34
CA ARG A 143 -5.66 -6.63 -7.43
C ARG A 143 -7.02 -6.59 -8.10
N GLN A 144 -7.07 -7.16 -9.30
CA GLN A 144 -8.30 -7.36 -10.09
C GLN A 144 -8.80 -8.79 -9.95
#